data_AF-A0AAV5TJR6-F1
#
_entry.id   AF-A0AAV5TJR6-F1
#
_cell.length_a   1.000
_cell.length_b   1.000
_cell.length_c   1.000
_cell.angle_alpha   90.00
_cell.angle_beta   90.00
_cell.angle_gamma   90.00
#
_symmetry.space_group_name_H-M   'P 1'
#
loop_
_entity.id
_entity.type
_entity.pdbx_description
1 polymer ?
#
loop_
_entity_poly.entity_id
_entity_poly.type
_entity_poly.pdbx_seq_one_letter_code
_entity_poly.pdbx_strand_id
1 'polypeptide(L)'
;MNLIAKIYCTRKFVQLQGKATLNARYQVKEACDVASAMQPVHIGSFLLKNFLYTIVLASCYKVDSFYDCERLWFALPYEYLELIYTVGFTLTSASLPIYFMIKHPRLRQKAGIIRQKIW
;
A
#
# COMPACT_ATOMS: atom_id res chain seq x y z
N MET A 1 9.13 9.78 -1.71
CA MET A 1 7.71 10.14 -2.01
C MET A 1 7.60 10.69 -3.43
N ASN A 2 6.63 10.22 -4.23
CA ASN A 2 6.46 10.52 -5.68
C ASN A 2 6.05 11.97 -6.04
N LEU A 3 6.47 12.98 -5.25
CA LEU A 3 6.04 14.36 -5.42
C LEU A 3 6.64 14.98 -6.69
N ILE A 4 7.89 14.64 -6.97
CA ILE A 4 8.62 14.99 -8.20
C ILE A 4 7.91 14.39 -9.42
N ALA A 5 7.52 13.11 -9.35
CA ALA A 5 6.81 12.43 -10.43
C ALA A 5 5.45 13.07 -10.71
N LYS A 6 4.70 13.45 -9.66
CA LYS A 6 3.43 14.17 -9.79
C LYS A 6 3.62 15.54 -10.46
N ILE A 7 4.59 16.34 -9.99
CA ILE A 7 4.89 17.66 -10.57
C ILE A 7 5.31 17.52 -12.04
N TYR A 8 6.17 16.55 -12.34
CA TYR A 8 6.62 16.27 -13.71
C TYR A 8 5.43 15.90 -14.62
N CYS A 9 4.56 14.98 -14.19
CA CYS A 9 3.40 14.55 -14.96
C CYS A 9 2.42 15.71 -15.20
N THR A 10 2.15 16.54 -14.19
CA THR A 10 1.28 17.71 -14.34
C THR A 10 1.85 18.72 -15.33
N ARG A 11 3.16 19.04 -15.22
CA ARG A 11 3.83 19.96 -16.17
C ARG A 11 3.80 19.41 -17.59
N LYS A 12 4.09 18.12 -17.76
CA LYS A 12 4.08 17.47 -19.07
C LYS A 12 2.67 17.39 -19.68
N PHE A 13 1.64 17.19 -18.85
CA PHE A 13 0.24 17.23 -19.31
C PHE A 13 -0.16 18.60 -19.87
N VAL A 14 0.27 19.69 -19.23
CA VAL A 14 0.04 21.06 -19.72
C VAL A 14 0.80 21.32 -21.02
N GLN A 15 2.05 20.86 -21.13
CA GLN A 15 2.85 21.02 -22.34
C GLN A 15 2.27 20.28 -23.56
N LEU A 16 1.59 19.16 -23.34
CA LEU A 16 0.95 18.37 -24.40
C LEU A 16 -0.40 18.95 -24.87
N GLN A 17 -0.93 19.98 -24.19
CA GLN A 17 -2.20 20.61 -24.56
C GLN A 17 -2.04 21.35 -25.90
N GLY A 18 -2.78 20.90 -26.91
CA GLY A 18 -2.81 21.50 -28.25
C GLY A 18 -1.67 21.11 -29.19
N LYS A 19 -0.69 20.31 -28.74
CA LYS A 19 0.50 19.93 -29.55
C LYS A 19 0.63 18.42 -29.83
N ALA A 20 -0.06 17.58 -29.06
CA ALA A 20 0.09 16.13 -29.12
C ALA A 20 -1.21 15.42 -29.45
N THR A 21 -1.10 14.17 -29.91
CA THR A 21 -2.25 13.29 -30.15
C THR A 21 -3.04 13.04 -28.87
N LEU A 22 -4.35 12.84 -29.01
CA LEU A 22 -5.25 12.62 -27.88
C LEU A 22 -4.76 11.45 -26.99
N ASN A 23 -4.23 10.40 -27.62
CA ASN A 23 -3.78 9.19 -26.93
C ASN A 23 -2.56 9.42 -26.03
N ALA A 24 -1.58 10.20 -26.49
CA ALA A 24 -0.40 10.55 -25.70
C ALA A 24 -0.79 11.35 -24.45
N ARG A 25 -1.78 12.24 -24.58
CA ARG A 25 -2.32 13.01 -23.45
C ARG A 25 -3.04 12.12 -22.44
N TYR A 26 -3.76 11.10 -22.90
CA TYR A 26 -4.38 10.10 -22.04
C TYR A 26 -3.36 9.29 -21.24
N GLN A 27 -2.29 8.81 -21.88
CA GLN A 27 -1.23 8.05 -21.20
C GLN A 27 -0.57 8.85 -20.07
N VAL A 28 -0.26 10.13 -20.32
CA VAL A 28 0.35 11.00 -19.30
C VAL A 28 -0.61 11.29 -18.15
N LYS A 29 -1.91 11.46 -18.44
CA LYS A 29 -2.93 11.64 -17.39
C LYS A 29 -3.05 10.39 -16.52
N GLU A 30 -3.10 9.22 -17.13
CA GLU A 30 -3.22 7.96 -16.40
C GLU A 30 -1.99 7.68 -15.53
N ALA A 31 -0.78 7.95 -16.05
CA ALA A 31 0.44 7.87 -15.25
C ALA A 31 0.41 8.84 -14.04
N CYS A 32 -0.13 10.04 -14.21
CA CYS A 32 -0.28 11.01 -13.12
C CYS A 32 -1.27 10.53 -12.04
N ASP A 33 -2.41 9.99 -12.46
CA ASP A 33 -3.45 9.47 -11.56
C ASP A 33 -2.91 8.27 -10.75
N VAL A 34 -2.16 7.38 -11.40
CA VAL A 34 -1.47 6.25 -10.73
C VAL A 34 -0.43 6.76 -9.72
N ALA A 35 0.45 7.68 -10.12
CA ALA A 35 1.48 8.21 -9.24
C ALA A 35 0.90 8.93 -8.02
N SER A 36 -0.23 9.64 -8.20
CA SER A 36 -0.98 10.31 -7.14
C SER A 36 -1.64 9.31 -6.18
N ALA A 37 -2.23 8.23 -6.70
CA ALA A 37 -2.87 7.20 -5.89
C ALA A 37 -1.86 6.32 -5.12
N MET A 38 -0.65 6.12 -5.66
CA MET A 38 0.37 5.27 -5.05
C MET A 38 0.96 5.85 -3.76
N GLN A 39 1.01 7.18 -3.61
CA GLN A 39 1.53 7.84 -2.41
C GLN A 39 0.75 7.49 -1.11
N PRO A 40 -0.57 7.75 -1.02
CA PRO A 40 -1.32 7.44 0.20
C PRO A 40 -1.36 5.94 0.48
N VAL A 41 -1.27 5.10 -0.57
CA VAL A 41 -1.24 3.65 -0.42
C VAL A 41 0.05 3.18 0.23
N HIS A 42 1.19 3.69 -0.20
CA HIS A 42 2.47 3.38 0.45
C HIS A 42 2.54 3.92 1.88
N ILE A 43 2.05 5.13 2.13
CA ILE A 43 2.03 5.70 3.48
C ILE A 43 1.13 4.85 4.40
N GLY A 44 -0.07 4.49 3.95
CA GLY A 44 -0.98 3.62 4.72
C GLY A 44 -0.38 2.25 5.00
N SER A 45 0.23 1.62 3.99
CA SER A 45 0.89 0.32 4.15
C SER A 45 2.09 0.40 5.10
N PHE A 46 2.88 1.47 5.02
CA PHE A 46 4.00 1.70 5.93
C PHE A 46 3.52 1.81 7.38
N LEU A 47 2.50 2.63 7.64
CA LEU A 47 1.93 2.79 8.99
C LEU A 47 1.37 1.46 9.53
N LEU A 48 0.62 0.72 8.72
CA LEU A 48 0.03 -0.56 9.11
C LEU A 48 1.12 -1.61 9.40
N LYS A 49 2.16 -1.70 8.57
CA LYS A 49 3.30 -2.60 8.82
C LYS A 49 4.01 -2.24 10.12
N ASN A 50 4.37 -0.98 10.30
CA ASN A 50 5.05 -0.54 11.52
C ASN A 50 4.23 -0.85 12.77
N PHE A 51 2.92 -0.60 12.75
CA PHE A 51 2.04 -0.93 13.86
C PHE A 51 2.10 -2.42 14.25
N LEU A 52 2.00 -3.32 13.27
CA LEU A 52 2.08 -4.77 13.50
C LEU A 52 3.48 -5.19 13.99
N TYR A 53 4.54 -4.64 13.41
CA TYR A 53 5.91 -4.90 13.85
C TYR A 53 6.16 -4.41 15.28
N THR A 54 5.58 -3.27 15.69
CA THR A 54 5.69 -2.78 17.07
C THR A 54 5.06 -3.76 18.06
N ILE A 55 3.92 -4.38 17.73
CA ILE A 55 3.29 -5.40 18.58
C ILE A 55 4.20 -6.63 18.72
N VAL A 56 4.79 -7.08 17.62
CA VAL A 56 5.75 -8.21 17.60
C VAL A 56 6.99 -7.88 18.43
N LEU A 57 7.56 -6.67 18.28
CA LEU A 57 8.73 -6.24 19.06
C LEU A 57 8.43 -6.04 20.55
N ALA A 58 7.22 -5.60 20.91
CA ALA A 58 6.80 -5.46 22.29
C ALA A 58 6.64 -6.81 23.00
N SER A 59 6.36 -7.88 22.24
CA SER A 59 6.26 -9.25 22.75
C SER A 59 7.61 -9.97 22.72
N CYS A 60 8.41 -9.77 21.67
CA CYS A 60 9.72 -10.37 21.52
C CYS A 60 10.72 -9.38 20.91
N TYR A 61 11.68 -8.92 21.71
CA TYR A 61 12.77 -8.08 21.18
C TYR A 61 14.01 -8.90 20.83
N LYS A 62 14.31 -9.93 21.61
CA LYS A 62 15.52 -10.74 21.45
C LYS A 62 15.20 -12.21 21.70
N VAL A 63 15.84 -13.08 20.94
CA VAL A 63 15.82 -14.52 21.15
C VAL A 63 17.13 -14.90 21.81
N ASP A 64 17.05 -15.58 22.95
CA ASP A 64 18.22 -16.05 23.67
C ASP A 64 18.76 -17.36 23.06
N SER A 65 19.93 -17.79 23.53
CA SER A 65 20.67 -18.96 23.05
C SER A 65 19.87 -20.28 23.13
N PHE A 66 18.84 -20.31 23.99
CA PHE A 66 17.94 -21.44 24.19
C PHE A 66 16.63 -21.34 23.38
N TYR A 67 16.54 -20.42 22.41
CA TYR A 67 15.32 -20.11 21.65
C TYR A 67 14.17 -19.53 22.50
N ASP A 68 14.45 -19.16 23.74
CA ASP A 68 13.51 -18.44 24.58
C ASP A 68 13.46 -16.96 24.18
N CYS A 69 12.24 -16.44 24.09
CA CYS A 69 11.99 -15.06 23.73
C CYS A 69 12.08 -14.15 24.96
N GLU A 70 13.03 -13.20 24.96
CA GLU A 70 13.11 -12.14 25.95
C GLU A 70 12.02 -11.09 25.71
N ARG A 71 11.19 -10.90 26.73
CA ARG A 71 9.95 -10.11 26.69
C ARG A 71 10.27 -8.65 26.98
N LEU A 72 9.59 -7.75 26.27
CA LEU A 72 9.61 -6.32 26.62
C LEU A 72 8.43 -5.96 27.54
N TRP A 73 7.20 -6.38 27.18
CA TRP A 73 5.97 -6.02 27.91
C TRP A 73 5.10 -7.22 28.29
N PHE A 74 4.88 -8.19 27.40
CA PHE A 74 4.00 -9.34 27.64
C PHE A 74 4.59 -10.64 27.11
N ALA A 75 4.29 -11.75 27.78
CA ALA A 75 4.71 -13.08 27.35
C ALA A 75 3.74 -13.64 26.30
N LEU A 76 4.24 -13.90 25.10
CA LEU A 76 3.52 -14.68 24.10
C LEU A 76 4.34 -15.93 23.74
N PRO A 77 3.72 -17.10 23.55
CA PRO A 77 4.42 -18.26 23.02
C PRO A 77 4.89 -17.98 21.58
N TYR A 78 6.01 -18.58 21.20
CA TYR A 78 6.64 -18.39 19.89
C TYR A 78 5.67 -18.68 18.72
N GLU A 79 4.84 -19.72 18.84
CA GLU A 79 3.85 -20.11 17.84
C GLU A 79 2.84 -18.99 17.53
N TYR A 80 2.38 -18.27 18.56
CA TYR A 80 1.45 -17.16 18.37
C TYR A 80 2.14 -15.93 17.77
N LEU A 81 3.41 -15.73 18.09
CA LEU A 81 4.24 -14.67 17.49
C LEU A 81 4.41 -14.90 15.98
N GLU A 82 4.71 -16.13 15.57
CA GLU A 82 4.82 -16.52 14.17
C GLU A 82 3.47 -16.38 13.44
N LEU A 83 2.37 -16.78 14.09
CA LEU A 83 1.03 -16.62 13.55
C LEU A 83 0.66 -15.13 13.35
N ILE A 84 0.90 -14.29 14.36
CA ILE A 84 0.64 -12.84 14.26
C ILE A 84 1.50 -12.20 13.16
N TYR A 85 2.76 -12.62 13.05
CA TYR A 85 3.66 -12.13 12.02
C TYR A 85 3.19 -12.50 10.60
N THR A 86 2.88 -13.78 10.38
CA THR A 86 2.43 -14.29 9.06
C THR A 86 1.06 -13.74 8.66
N VAL A 87 0.10 -13.73 9.57
CA VAL A 87 -1.23 -13.15 9.35
C VAL A 87 -1.14 -11.64 9.14
N GLY A 88 -0.35 -10.94 9.94
CA GLY A 88 -0.13 -9.50 9.78
C GLY A 88 0.53 -9.15 8.44
N PHE A 89 1.54 -9.92 8.02
CA PHE A 89 2.21 -9.75 6.74
C PHE A 89 1.28 -10.03 5.54
N THR A 90 0.47 -11.08 5.62
CA THR A 90 -0.51 -11.40 4.56
C THR A 90 -1.62 -10.35 4.48
N LEU A 91 -2.16 -9.88 5.60
CA LEU A 91 -3.17 -8.81 5.64
C LEU A 91 -2.62 -7.48 5.11
N THR A 92 -1.40 -7.09 5.48
CA THR A 92 -0.76 -5.87 4.95
C THR A 92 -0.50 -5.96 3.45
N SER A 93 -0.14 -7.16 2.96
CA SER A 93 0.11 -7.39 1.53
C SER A 93 -1.19 -7.42 0.73
N ALA A 94 -2.27 -7.98 1.27
CA ALA A 94 -3.59 -8.03 0.64
C ALA A 94 -4.33 -6.68 0.68
N SER A 95 -4.17 -5.90 1.74
CA SER A 95 -4.79 -4.58 1.87
C SER A 95 -4.20 -3.52 0.92
N LEU A 96 -2.95 -3.69 0.50
CA LEU A 96 -2.24 -2.79 -0.42
C LEU A 96 -2.94 -2.67 -1.81
N PRO A 97 -3.20 -3.76 -2.55
CA PRO A 97 -3.93 -3.70 -3.81
C PRO A 97 -5.39 -3.27 -3.60
N ILE A 98 -6.03 -3.67 -2.51
CA ILE A 98 -7.42 -3.26 -2.20
C ILE A 98 -7.51 -1.75 -2.04
N TYR A 99 -6.64 -1.17 -1.22
CA TYR A 99 -6.61 0.27 -0.97
C TYR A 99 -6.22 1.05 -2.23
N PHE A 100 -5.31 0.50 -3.05
CA PHE A 100 -4.98 1.07 -4.36
C PHE A 100 -6.19 1.08 -5.32
N MET A 101 -6.95 -0.01 -5.38
CA MET A 101 -8.18 -0.09 -6.20
C MET A 101 -9.24 0.92 -5.76
N ILE A 102 -9.40 1.16 -4.45
CA ILE A 102 -10.34 2.13 -3.91
C ILE A 102 -9.93 3.57 -4.25
N LYS A 103 -8.63 3.89 -4.13
CA LYS A 103 -8.10 5.24 -4.38
C LYS A 103 -8.04 5.59 -5.86
N HIS A 104 -7.83 4.61 -6.74
CA HIS A 104 -7.68 4.88 -8.17
C HIS A 104 -9.06 5.03 -8.85
N PRO A 105 -9.40 6.21 -9.42
CA PRO A 105 -10.75 6.54 -9.87
C PRO A 105 -11.28 5.59 -10.95
N ARG A 106 -10.44 5.16 -11.89
CA ARG A 106 -10.84 4.20 -12.95
C ARG A 106 -11.02 2.77 -12.43
N LEU A 107 -10.17 2.33 -11.50
CA LEU A 107 -10.29 0.98 -10.94
C LEU A 107 -11.53 0.90 -10.06
N ARG A 108 -11.83 1.96 -9.31
CA ARG A 108 -13.09 2.12 -8.58
C ARG A 108 -14.31 2.02 -9.49
N GLN A 109 -14.30 2.69 -10.65
CA GLN A 109 -15.40 2.59 -11.63
C GLN A 109 -15.55 1.16 -12.18
N LYS A 110 -14.45 0.53 -12.60
CA LYS A 110 -14.48 -0.86 -13.08
C LYS A 110 -14.94 -1.85 -12.00
N ALA A 111 -14.49 -1.68 -10.76
CA ALA A 111 -14.91 -2.49 -9.63
C ALA A 111 -16.42 -2.30 -9.34
N GLY A 112 -16.95 -1.10 -9.49
CA GLY A 112 -18.39 -0.83 -9.40
C GLY A 112 -19.21 -1.57 -10.45
N ILE A 113 -18.74 -1.57 -11.70
CA ILE A 113 -19.39 -2.29 -12.81
C ILE A 113 -19.36 -3.81 -12.57
N ILE A 114 -18.22 -4.34 -12.12
CA ILE A 114 -18.09 -5.78 -11.79
C ILE A 114 -19.04 -6.14 -10.64
N ARG A 115 -19.12 -5.30 -9.60
CA ARG A 115 -20.03 -5.50 -8.47
C ARG A 115 -21.50 -5.53 -8.91
N GLN A 116 -21.90 -4.64 -9.83
CA GLN A 116 -23.24 -4.61 -10.42
C GLN A 116 -23.55 -5.79 -11.34
N LYS A 117 -22.54 -6.54 -11.80
CA LYS A 117 -22.71 -7.70 -12.67
C LYS A 117 -22.77 -9.02 -11.90
N ILE A 118 -22.23 -9.03 -10.68
CA ILE A 118 -22.20 -10.18 -9.77
C ILE A 118 -23.45 -10.22 -8.87
N TRP A 119 -24.07 -9.06 -8.63
CA TRP A 119 -25.30 -8.89 -7.86
C TRP A 119 -26.47 -8.67 -8.80
#